data_AF-A0A0N8JYS0-F1
#
_entry.id   AF-A0A0N8JYS0-F1
#
_cell.length_a   1.000
_cell.length_b   1.000
_cell.length_c   1.000
_cell.angle_alpha   90.00
_cell.angle_beta   90.00
_cell.angle_gamma   90.00
#
_symmetry.space_group_name_H-M   'P 1'
#
loop_
_entity.id
_entity.type
_entity.pdbx_description
1 polymer ?
#
loop_
_entity_poly.entity_id
_entity_poly.type
_entity_poly.pdbx_seq_one_letter_code
_entity_poly.pdbx_strand_id
1 'polypeptide(L)'
;MNSTSKRLTSKKVARHLLQSSTLTLGSMDDLSRDILELADTDITDKVMFLEKRVSELEKDSTANSEVHSRLRQENLQLVHRANALEEQLKEQETRAEDALQIEIRRHKDAICKLERERGIELENLQSRLQQLDEENSELRSCVPCLRANIERLEEEKRKLQDELEDVTERLGEEMESRRKMADKLSHESHKHQKEKESMQELIEDLRKQLEHLQLYKLEVEARSGRSPSAGLQEYQSRTREADLKEQNDELNGQIINLSIQGAKNLFSASFSESLAAEISSVSRDELMEAIHKQEEINYRLQDYIDRIIVAIMESNPSILEVK
;
A
#
# COMPACT_ATOMS: atom_id res chain seq x y z
N MET A 1 -132.88 56.17 110.87
CA MET A 1 -133.08 56.02 112.33
C MET A 1 -131.99 56.81 113.05
N ASN A 2 -132.40 57.66 114.00
CA ASN A 2 -131.54 58.54 114.79
C ASN A 2 -130.40 57.79 115.46
N SER A 3 -129.21 58.40 115.55
CA SER A 3 -128.39 58.47 116.79
C SER A 3 -127.15 59.38 116.63
N THR A 4 -127.31 60.59 117.15
CA THR A 4 -126.34 61.34 117.99
C THR A 4 -124.93 61.64 117.45
N SER A 5 -124.83 62.78 116.76
CA SER A 5 -123.60 63.60 116.68
C SER A 5 -123.11 64.01 118.07
N LYS A 6 -122.04 63.37 118.55
CA LYS A 6 -121.21 63.93 119.63
C LYS A 6 -120.11 64.78 119.01
N ARG A 7 -120.19 66.10 119.19
CA ARG A 7 -119.12 67.07 118.88
C ARG A 7 -117.80 66.57 119.46
N LEU A 8 -116.86 66.20 118.60
CA LEU A 8 -115.47 65.95 118.96
C LEU A 8 -114.85 67.29 119.38
N THR A 9 -114.33 67.33 120.60
CA THR A 9 -113.73 68.51 121.21
C THR A 9 -112.38 68.83 120.53
N SER A 10 -112.03 70.11 120.41
CA SER A 10 -110.82 70.61 119.72
C SER A 10 -109.51 69.97 120.20
N LYS A 11 -109.48 69.39 121.41
CA LYS A 11 -108.33 68.66 121.97
C LYS A 11 -108.16 67.23 121.40
N LYS A 12 -109.21 66.62 120.85
CA LYS A 12 -109.19 65.26 120.26
C LYS A 12 -108.81 65.25 118.77
N VAL A 13 -109.17 66.30 118.03
CA VAL A 13 -108.77 66.49 116.62
C VAL A 13 -107.28 66.83 116.50
N ALA A 14 -106.74 67.64 117.42
CA ALA A 14 -105.31 67.97 117.46
C ALA A 14 -104.42 66.75 117.74
N ARG A 15 -104.87 65.78 118.55
CA ARG A 15 -104.13 64.53 118.73
C ARG A 15 -104.17 63.61 117.52
N HIS A 16 -105.32 63.51 116.83
CA HIS A 16 -105.40 62.70 115.61
C HIS A 16 -104.53 63.28 114.49
N LEU A 17 -104.47 64.60 114.33
CA LEU A 17 -103.60 65.24 113.34
C LEU A 17 -102.11 65.11 113.69
N LEU A 18 -101.74 65.23 114.97
CA LEU A 18 -100.35 64.99 115.39
C LEU A 18 -99.93 63.53 115.22
N GLN A 19 -100.85 62.57 115.42
CA GLN A 19 -100.59 61.13 115.23
C GLN A 19 -100.56 60.73 113.75
N SER A 20 -101.32 61.40 112.88
CA SER A 20 -101.27 61.20 111.43
C SER A 20 -100.03 61.84 110.80
N SER A 21 -99.60 63.03 111.22
CA SER A 21 -98.38 63.68 110.68
C SER A 21 -97.07 63.06 111.17
N THR A 22 -97.04 62.37 112.32
CA THR A 22 -95.85 61.61 112.75
C THR A 22 -95.74 60.23 112.08
N LEU A 23 -96.82 59.70 111.51
CA LEU A 23 -96.79 58.44 110.77
C LEU A 23 -96.54 58.62 109.25
N THR A 24 -96.71 59.82 108.70
CA THR A 24 -96.51 60.09 107.25
C THR A 24 -95.15 60.70 106.91
N LEU A 25 -94.47 61.36 107.85
CA LEU A 25 -93.14 61.94 107.59
C LEU A 25 -92.04 60.86 107.65
N GLY A 26 -92.17 59.85 108.52
CA GLY A 26 -91.28 58.68 108.53
C GLY A 26 -91.42 57.80 107.29
N SER A 27 -92.63 57.71 106.69
CA SER A 27 -92.90 56.84 105.55
C SER A 27 -92.50 57.44 104.18
N MET A 28 -92.44 58.77 104.03
CA MET A 28 -91.96 59.42 102.79
C MET A 28 -90.45 59.68 102.81
N ASP A 29 -89.86 59.92 103.98
CA ASP A 29 -88.40 59.92 104.14
C ASP A 29 -87.84 58.50 104.00
N ASP A 30 -88.54 57.46 104.47
CA ASP A 30 -88.21 56.05 104.15
C ASP A 30 -88.28 55.78 102.65
N LEU A 31 -89.36 56.16 101.97
CA LEU A 31 -89.48 55.87 100.53
C LEU A 31 -88.47 56.64 99.67
N SER A 32 -88.13 57.88 100.04
CA SER A 32 -87.11 58.67 99.33
C SER A 32 -85.69 58.19 99.65
N ARG A 33 -85.46 57.69 100.87
CA ARG A 33 -84.22 57.04 101.28
C ARG A 33 -84.08 55.68 100.61
N ASP A 34 -85.15 54.89 100.51
CA ASP A 34 -85.21 53.62 99.78
C ASP A 34 -84.95 53.84 98.28
N ILE A 35 -85.48 54.88 97.65
CA ILE A 35 -85.19 55.20 96.24
C ILE A 35 -83.73 55.61 96.04
N LEU A 36 -83.16 56.39 96.98
CA LEU A 36 -81.77 56.82 96.92
C LEU A 36 -80.81 55.66 97.20
N GLU A 37 -81.16 54.78 98.13
CA GLU A 37 -80.43 53.56 98.49
C GLU A 37 -80.55 52.50 97.37
N LEU A 38 -81.69 52.40 96.68
CA LEU A 38 -81.86 51.62 95.45
C LEU A 38 -81.03 52.17 94.28
N ALA A 39 -80.89 53.50 94.18
CA ALA A 39 -80.03 54.13 93.17
C ALA A 39 -78.54 53.97 93.48
N ASP A 40 -78.14 54.11 94.74
CA ASP A 40 -76.75 53.89 95.19
C ASP A 40 -76.34 52.42 95.08
N THR A 41 -77.25 51.48 95.37
CA THR A 41 -77.03 50.04 95.14
C THR A 41 -76.93 49.71 93.65
N ASP A 42 -77.79 50.26 92.78
CA ASP A 42 -77.69 50.10 91.32
C ASP A 42 -76.41 50.71 90.72
N ILE A 43 -75.97 51.87 91.23
CA ILE A 43 -74.68 52.48 90.84
C ILE A 43 -73.52 51.61 91.32
N THR A 44 -73.57 51.11 92.55
CA THR A 44 -72.54 50.21 93.11
C THR A 44 -72.46 48.92 92.30
N ASP A 45 -73.59 48.31 91.93
CA ASP A 45 -73.64 47.11 91.09
C ASP A 45 -73.08 47.38 89.69
N LYS A 46 -73.39 48.54 89.09
CA LYS A 46 -72.81 48.97 87.81
C LYS A 46 -71.30 49.21 87.90
N VAL A 47 -70.81 49.80 88.99
CA VAL A 47 -69.37 50.00 89.23
C VAL A 47 -68.68 48.65 89.41
N MET A 48 -69.21 47.75 90.23
CA MET A 48 -68.69 46.39 90.40
C MET A 48 -68.68 45.59 89.09
N PHE A 49 -69.71 45.75 88.26
CA PHE A 49 -69.77 45.15 86.92
C PHE A 49 -68.68 45.73 86.01
N LEU A 50 -68.50 47.06 86.00
CA LEU A 50 -67.45 47.71 85.22
C LEU A 50 -66.05 47.33 85.71
N GLU A 51 -65.80 47.25 87.02
CA GLU A 51 -64.53 46.80 87.57
C GLU A 51 -64.22 45.35 87.19
N LYS A 52 -65.22 44.46 87.28
CA LYS A 52 -65.10 43.10 86.79
C LYS A 52 -64.79 43.06 85.30
N ARG A 53 -65.49 43.88 84.50
CA ARG A 53 -65.27 43.98 83.06
C ARG A 53 -63.89 44.52 82.70
N VAL A 54 -63.40 45.51 83.45
CA VAL A 54 -62.04 46.04 83.32
C VAL A 54 -61.03 44.97 83.69
N SER A 55 -61.22 44.24 84.79
CA SER A 55 -60.34 43.13 85.20
C SER A 55 -60.31 42.00 84.16
N GLU A 56 -61.45 41.67 83.55
CA GLU A 56 -61.53 40.72 82.44
C GLU A 56 -60.75 41.24 81.21
N LEU A 57 -60.95 42.51 80.83
CA LEU A 57 -60.22 43.13 79.71
C LEU A 57 -58.71 43.21 79.95
N GLU A 58 -58.28 43.48 81.18
CA GLU A 58 -56.86 43.48 81.55
C GLU A 58 -56.25 42.09 81.42
N LYS A 59 -56.96 41.05 81.89
CA LYS A 59 -56.54 39.64 81.74
C LYS A 59 -56.51 39.22 80.27
N ASP A 60 -57.50 39.62 79.49
CA ASP A 60 -57.54 39.35 78.05
C ASP A 60 -56.39 40.09 77.34
N SER A 61 -56.09 41.33 77.75
CA SER A 61 -54.98 42.12 77.22
C SER A 61 -53.62 41.47 77.52
N THR A 62 -53.40 40.97 78.73
CA THR A 62 -52.14 40.28 79.08
C THR A 62 -52.00 38.95 78.35
N ALA A 63 -53.07 38.13 78.31
CA ALA A 63 -53.07 36.87 77.56
C ALA A 63 -52.83 37.10 76.06
N ASN A 64 -53.47 38.11 75.47
CA ASN A 64 -53.26 38.47 74.07
C ASN A 64 -51.83 38.97 73.81
N SER A 65 -51.25 39.74 74.73
CA SER A 65 -49.85 40.16 74.65
C SER A 65 -48.88 38.97 74.68
N GLU A 66 -49.12 37.97 75.53
CA GLU A 66 -48.32 36.74 75.57
C GLU A 66 -48.42 35.94 74.27
N VAL A 67 -49.64 35.75 73.74
CA VAL A 67 -49.86 35.08 72.45
C VAL A 67 -49.14 35.83 71.33
N HIS A 68 -49.25 37.15 71.28
CA HIS A 68 -48.51 37.96 70.31
C HIS A 68 -46.99 37.81 70.44
N SER A 69 -46.46 37.75 71.66
CA SER A 69 -45.03 37.53 71.88
C SER A 69 -44.58 36.15 71.40
N ARG A 70 -45.36 35.09 71.68
CA ARG A 70 -45.05 33.72 71.21
C ARG A 70 -45.09 33.63 69.70
N LEU A 71 -46.14 34.14 69.07
CA LEU A 71 -46.26 34.17 67.61
C LEU A 71 -45.12 34.95 66.95
N ARG A 72 -44.67 36.07 67.55
CA ARG A 72 -43.48 36.79 67.05
C ARG A 72 -42.22 35.94 67.13
N GLN A 73 -42.01 35.21 68.22
CA GLN A 73 -40.84 34.35 68.39
C GLN A 73 -40.88 33.16 67.40
N GLU A 74 -42.02 32.50 67.26
CA GLU A 74 -42.22 31.42 66.29
C GLU A 74 -42.02 31.91 64.86
N ASN A 75 -42.58 33.08 64.51
CA ASN A 75 -42.38 33.68 63.19
C ASN A 75 -40.90 33.97 62.92
N LEU A 76 -40.18 34.52 63.90
CA LEU A 76 -38.74 34.75 63.79
C LEU A 76 -37.96 33.45 63.55
N GLN A 77 -38.28 32.38 64.28
CA GLN A 77 -37.66 31.07 64.07
C GLN A 77 -37.95 30.50 62.67
N LEU A 78 -39.19 30.63 62.20
CA LEU A 78 -39.57 30.21 60.85
C LEU A 78 -38.82 30.99 59.78
N VAL A 79 -38.65 32.30 59.95
CA VAL A 79 -37.86 33.15 59.04
C VAL A 79 -36.40 32.71 59.02
N HIS A 80 -35.78 32.48 60.18
CA HIS A 80 -34.40 31.97 60.21
C HIS A 80 -34.26 30.61 59.54
N ARG A 81 -35.22 29.70 59.77
CA ARG A 81 -35.23 28.39 59.12
C ARG A 81 -35.43 28.50 57.61
N ALA A 82 -36.32 29.37 57.15
CA ALA A 82 -36.53 29.62 55.73
C ALA A 82 -35.26 30.15 55.07
N ASN A 83 -34.62 31.16 55.66
CA ASN A 83 -33.35 31.72 55.15
C ASN A 83 -32.24 30.67 55.09
N ALA A 84 -32.11 29.82 56.12
CA ALA A 84 -31.11 28.75 56.11
C ALA A 84 -31.36 27.70 55.00
N LEU A 85 -32.63 27.36 54.74
CA LEU A 85 -33.00 26.47 53.64
C LEU A 85 -32.77 27.13 52.27
N GLU A 86 -33.02 28.43 52.13
CA GLU A 86 -32.72 29.19 50.91
C GLU A 86 -31.22 29.25 50.62
N GLU A 87 -30.39 29.46 51.65
CA GLU A 87 -28.92 29.42 51.52
C GLU A 87 -28.44 28.02 51.12
N GLN A 88 -28.96 26.97 51.74
CA GLN A 88 -28.64 25.59 51.37
C GLN A 88 -29.06 25.27 49.93
N LEU A 89 -30.23 25.73 49.50
CA LEU A 89 -30.70 25.52 48.13
C LEU A 89 -29.76 26.22 47.14
N LYS A 90 -29.43 27.50 47.37
CA LYS A 90 -28.47 28.25 46.54
C LYS A 90 -27.10 27.56 46.48
N GLU A 91 -26.61 27.07 47.62
CA GLU A 91 -25.34 26.35 47.66
C GLU A 91 -25.41 25.03 46.87
N GLN A 92 -26.52 24.29 46.94
CA GLN A 92 -26.71 23.08 46.13
C GLN A 92 -26.82 23.40 44.62
N GLU A 93 -27.51 24.48 44.26
CA GLU A 93 -27.63 24.95 42.87
C GLU A 93 -26.24 25.30 42.31
N THR A 94 -25.46 26.12 43.02
CA THR A 94 -24.09 26.47 42.59
C THR A 94 -23.17 25.25 42.47
N ARG A 95 -23.23 24.30 43.42
CA ARG A 95 -22.44 23.06 43.33
C ARG A 95 -22.85 22.19 42.14
N ALA A 96 -24.16 22.11 41.85
CA ALA A 96 -24.66 21.35 40.70
C ALA A 96 -24.24 22.00 39.38
N GLU A 97 -24.30 23.33 39.29
CA GLU A 97 -23.82 24.11 38.15
C GLU A 97 -22.32 23.91 37.92
N ASP A 98 -21.50 24.00 38.97
CA ASP A 98 -20.05 23.78 38.88
C ASP A 98 -19.71 22.35 38.42
N ALA A 99 -20.39 21.34 38.97
CA ALA A 99 -20.23 19.95 38.56
C ALA A 99 -20.59 19.75 37.08
N LEU A 100 -21.69 20.35 36.62
CA LEU A 100 -22.11 20.30 35.23
C LEU A 100 -21.08 20.98 34.32
N GLN A 101 -20.53 22.14 34.71
CA GLN A 101 -19.50 22.82 33.92
C GLN A 101 -18.22 21.99 33.81
N ILE A 102 -17.83 21.27 34.87
CA ILE A 102 -16.68 20.36 34.83
C ILE A 102 -16.92 19.21 33.85
N GLU A 103 -18.10 18.57 33.90
CA GLU A 103 -18.43 17.48 32.98
C GLU A 103 -18.52 17.96 31.52
N ILE A 104 -19.11 19.14 31.27
CA ILE A 104 -19.11 19.75 29.93
C ILE A 104 -17.68 19.97 29.41
N ARG A 105 -16.77 20.47 30.26
CA ARG A 105 -15.36 20.65 29.87
C ARG A 105 -14.69 19.31 29.57
N ARG A 106 -14.87 18.31 30.43
CA ARG A 106 -14.33 16.95 30.23
C ARG A 106 -14.82 16.32 28.92
N HIS A 107 -16.11 16.42 28.63
CA HIS A 107 -16.68 15.90 27.40
C HIS A 107 -16.15 16.64 26.16
N LYS A 108 -16.03 17.97 26.21
CA LYS A 108 -15.40 18.75 25.13
C LYS A 108 -13.96 18.31 24.88
N ASP A 109 -13.16 18.15 25.94
CA ASP A 109 -11.77 17.72 25.81
C ASP A 109 -11.65 16.30 25.24
N ALA A 110 -12.54 15.39 25.64
CA ALA A 110 -12.60 14.02 25.11
C ALA A 110 -12.97 14.00 23.63
N ILE A 111 -13.97 14.79 23.21
CA ILE A 111 -14.36 14.93 21.80
C ILE A 111 -13.19 15.49 20.99
N CYS A 112 -12.55 16.57 21.43
CA CYS A 112 -11.40 17.15 20.75
C CYS A 112 -10.23 16.16 20.61
N LYS A 113 -10.00 15.28 21.59
CA LYS A 113 -8.97 14.22 21.49
C LYS A 113 -9.35 13.20 20.41
N LEU A 114 -10.58 12.69 20.45
CA LEU A 114 -11.06 11.73 19.45
C LEU A 114 -11.06 12.30 18.04
N GLU A 115 -11.42 13.57 17.86
CA GLU A 115 -11.38 14.24 16.55
C GLU A 115 -9.95 14.36 16.01
N ARG A 116 -8.98 14.68 16.88
CA ARG A 116 -7.55 14.71 16.48
C ARG A 116 -7.02 13.32 16.13
N GLU A 117 -7.32 12.32 16.95
CA GLU A 117 -6.91 10.93 16.70
C GLU A 117 -7.48 10.43 15.36
N ARG A 118 -8.77 10.67 15.11
CA ARG A 118 -9.41 10.36 13.82
C ARG A 118 -8.79 11.13 12.66
N GLY A 119 -8.43 12.40 12.84
CA GLY A 119 -7.74 13.19 11.83
C GLY A 119 -6.41 12.56 11.42
N ILE A 120 -5.60 12.18 12.41
CA ILE A 120 -4.30 11.52 12.19
C ILE A 120 -4.49 10.15 11.50
N GLU A 121 -5.48 9.35 11.92
CA GLU A 121 -5.79 8.08 11.27
C GLU A 121 -6.21 8.25 9.80
N LEU A 122 -7.03 9.27 9.51
CA LEU A 122 -7.44 9.60 8.14
C LEU A 122 -6.24 10.04 7.29
N GLU A 123 -5.37 10.91 7.80
CA GLU A 123 -4.14 11.35 7.10
C GLU A 123 -3.19 10.18 6.81
N ASN A 124 -3.02 9.26 7.77
CA ASN A 124 -2.21 8.05 7.58
C ASN A 124 -2.80 7.12 6.51
N LEU A 125 -4.12 6.89 6.54
CA LEU A 125 -4.79 6.07 5.54
C LEU A 125 -4.77 6.72 4.15
N GLN A 126 -4.93 8.04 4.05
CA GLN A 126 -4.80 8.79 2.80
C GLN A 126 -3.38 8.68 2.24
N SER A 127 -2.36 8.86 3.06
CA SER A 127 -0.96 8.72 2.66
C SER A 127 -0.66 7.31 2.16
N ARG A 128 -1.18 6.28 2.84
CA ARG A 128 -1.01 4.90 2.42
C ARG A 128 -1.73 4.60 1.11
N LEU A 129 -2.92 5.14 0.91
CA LEU A 129 -3.68 5.00 -0.32
C LEU A 129 -2.94 5.65 -1.49
N GLN A 130 -2.41 6.86 -1.30
CA GLN A 130 -1.62 7.55 -2.32
C GLN A 130 -0.38 6.74 -2.73
N GLN A 131 0.38 6.20 -1.76
CA GLN A 131 1.52 5.33 -2.06
C GLN A 131 1.12 4.11 -2.88
N LEU A 132 0.02 3.45 -2.52
CA LEU A 132 -0.47 2.28 -3.26
C LEU A 132 -0.92 2.65 -4.66
N ASP A 133 -1.54 3.81 -4.86
CA ASP A 133 -1.94 4.29 -6.19
C ASP A 133 -0.72 4.63 -7.06
N GLU A 134 0.33 5.22 -6.49
CA GLU A 134 1.61 5.49 -7.14
C GLU A 134 2.28 4.16 -7.56
N GLU A 135 2.44 3.20 -6.65
CA GLU A 135 2.96 1.86 -6.95
C GLU A 135 2.13 1.15 -8.04
N ASN A 136 0.80 1.26 -7.99
CA ASN A 136 -0.08 0.63 -8.98
C ASN A 136 0.07 1.30 -10.36
N SER A 137 0.22 2.62 -10.39
CA SER A 137 0.48 3.39 -11.62
C SER A 137 1.82 3.00 -12.25
N GLU A 138 2.88 2.89 -11.45
CA GLU A 138 4.20 2.44 -11.90
C GLU A 138 4.12 1.03 -12.49
N LEU A 139 3.50 0.08 -11.78
CA LEU A 139 3.30 -1.28 -12.27
C LEU A 139 2.51 -1.31 -13.58
N ARG A 140 1.43 -0.51 -13.68
CA ARG A 140 0.64 -0.38 -14.91
C ARG A 140 1.46 0.16 -16.07
N SER A 141 2.40 1.07 -15.82
CA SER A 141 3.30 1.62 -16.84
C SER A 141 4.38 0.63 -17.30
N CYS A 142 4.86 -0.24 -16.40
CA CYS A 142 5.85 -1.27 -16.73
C CYS A 142 5.28 -2.40 -17.59
N VAL A 143 3.99 -2.72 -17.43
CA VAL A 143 3.34 -3.85 -18.12
C VAL A 143 3.43 -3.73 -19.66
N PRO A 144 3.09 -2.60 -20.31
CA PRO A 144 3.26 -2.42 -21.75
C PRO A 144 4.71 -2.61 -22.22
N CYS A 145 5.69 -2.05 -21.50
CA CYS A 145 7.10 -2.17 -21.85
C CYS A 145 7.56 -3.63 -21.81
N LEU A 146 7.16 -4.38 -20.78
CA LEU A 146 7.46 -5.81 -20.67
C LEU A 146 6.76 -6.62 -21.76
N ARG A 147 5.50 -6.30 -22.11
CA ARG A 147 4.77 -6.95 -23.22
C ARG A 147 5.48 -6.72 -24.55
N ALA A 148 5.88 -5.49 -24.85
CA ALA A 148 6.62 -5.17 -26.07
C ALA A 148 7.98 -5.92 -26.13
N ASN A 149 8.67 -6.04 -24.99
CA ASN A 149 9.91 -6.82 -24.92
C ASN A 149 9.67 -8.32 -25.16
N ILE A 150 8.59 -8.89 -24.62
CA ILE A 150 8.21 -10.28 -24.89
C ILE A 150 7.92 -10.48 -26.38
N GLU A 151 7.10 -9.61 -26.99
CA GLU A 151 6.77 -9.69 -28.42
C GLU A 151 8.03 -9.60 -29.32
N ARG A 152 8.97 -8.71 -28.99
CA ARG A 152 10.25 -8.60 -29.70
C ARG A 152 11.08 -9.88 -29.59
N LEU A 153 11.20 -10.44 -28.38
CA LEU A 153 11.94 -11.68 -28.15
C LEU A 153 11.28 -12.89 -28.83
N GLU A 154 9.94 -12.92 -28.88
CA GLU A 154 9.20 -13.94 -29.63
C GLU A 154 9.42 -13.83 -31.14
N GLU A 155 9.53 -12.61 -31.67
CA GLU A 155 9.88 -12.38 -33.07
C GLU A 155 11.31 -12.81 -33.40
N GLU A 156 12.28 -12.47 -32.54
CA GLU A 156 13.67 -12.90 -32.69
C GLU A 156 13.81 -14.42 -32.59
N LYS A 157 13.08 -15.04 -31.67
CA LYS A 157 13.02 -16.51 -31.56
C LYS A 157 12.49 -17.14 -32.85
N ARG A 158 11.40 -16.62 -33.43
CA ARG A 158 10.85 -17.13 -34.69
C ARG A 158 11.86 -17.02 -35.83
N LYS A 159 12.51 -15.86 -35.98
CA LYS A 159 13.56 -15.67 -37.00
C LYS A 159 14.71 -16.66 -36.87
N LEU A 160 15.21 -16.87 -35.65
CA LEU A 160 16.27 -17.84 -35.40
C LEU A 160 15.82 -19.29 -35.63
N GLN A 161 14.55 -19.60 -35.39
CA GLN A 161 13.98 -20.91 -35.71
C GLN A 161 13.93 -21.12 -37.23
N ASP A 162 13.45 -20.13 -37.98
CA ASP A 162 13.42 -20.20 -39.46
C ASP A 162 14.84 -20.34 -40.03
N GLU A 163 15.81 -19.57 -39.54
CA GLU A 163 17.22 -19.68 -39.95
C GLU A 163 17.82 -21.05 -39.63
N LEU A 164 17.47 -21.63 -38.48
CA LEU A 164 17.92 -22.96 -38.09
C LEU A 164 17.33 -24.05 -39.01
N GLU A 165 16.05 -23.93 -39.36
CA GLU A 165 15.37 -24.82 -40.31
C GLU A 165 16.05 -24.76 -41.68
N ASP A 166 16.31 -23.56 -42.21
CA ASP A 166 17.03 -23.33 -43.47
C ASP A 166 18.42 -23.98 -43.47
N VAL A 167 19.21 -23.78 -42.40
CA VAL A 167 20.56 -24.36 -42.30
C VAL A 167 20.50 -25.88 -42.17
N THR A 168 19.50 -26.40 -41.46
CA THR A 168 19.29 -27.84 -41.30
C THR A 168 18.92 -28.50 -42.62
N GLU A 169 18.06 -27.86 -43.42
CA GLU A 169 17.70 -28.32 -44.77
C GLU A 169 18.93 -28.34 -45.69
N ARG A 170 19.67 -27.23 -45.78
CA ARG A 170 20.91 -27.14 -46.58
C ARG A 170 21.96 -28.19 -46.16
N LEU A 171 22.10 -28.44 -44.87
CA LEU A 171 22.98 -29.50 -44.37
C LEU A 171 22.50 -30.88 -44.82
N GLY A 172 21.18 -31.13 -44.78
CA GLY A 172 20.57 -32.35 -45.29
C GLY A 172 20.88 -32.58 -46.77
N GLU A 173 20.67 -31.56 -47.60
CA GLU A 173 20.97 -31.59 -49.05
C GLU A 173 22.44 -31.89 -49.32
N GLU A 174 23.36 -31.22 -48.60
CA GLU A 174 24.79 -31.43 -48.73
C GLU A 174 25.20 -32.84 -48.29
N MET A 175 24.61 -33.37 -47.22
CA MET A 175 24.83 -34.75 -46.77
C MET A 175 24.33 -35.78 -47.78
N GLU A 176 23.18 -35.54 -48.42
CA GLU A 176 22.69 -36.39 -49.51
C GLU A 176 23.57 -36.31 -50.76
N SER A 177 24.04 -35.11 -51.12
CA SER A 177 24.97 -34.89 -52.22
C SER A 177 26.28 -35.66 -52.00
N ARG A 178 26.85 -35.56 -50.79
CA ARG A 178 28.04 -36.32 -50.39
C ARG A 178 27.81 -37.82 -50.45
N ARG A 179 26.66 -38.31 -49.99
CA ARG A 179 26.30 -39.74 -50.09
C ARG A 179 26.25 -40.19 -51.55
N LYS A 180 25.57 -39.44 -52.43
CA LYS A 180 25.51 -39.73 -53.87
C LYS A 180 26.90 -39.76 -54.52
N MET A 181 27.80 -38.85 -54.14
CA MET A 181 29.18 -38.82 -54.64
C MET A 181 30.00 -40.00 -54.11
N ALA A 182 29.86 -40.36 -52.84
CA ALA A 182 30.50 -41.54 -52.26
C ALA A 182 30.04 -42.84 -52.94
N ASP A 183 28.74 -42.97 -53.22
CA ASP A 183 28.17 -44.13 -53.94
C ASP A 183 28.73 -44.23 -55.37
N LYS A 184 28.85 -43.10 -56.08
CA LYS A 184 29.48 -43.04 -57.41
C LYS A 184 30.95 -43.46 -57.38
N LEU A 185 31.72 -42.93 -56.44
CA LEU A 185 33.14 -43.28 -56.25
C LEU A 185 33.31 -44.78 -55.94
N SER A 186 32.45 -45.34 -55.09
CA SER A 186 32.42 -46.77 -54.78
C SER A 186 32.13 -47.61 -56.04
N HIS A 187 31.13 -47.21 -56.84
CA HIS A 187 30.80 -47.89 -58.09
C HIS A 187 31.94 -47.84 -59.12
N GLU A 188 32.56 -46.67 -59.31
CA GLU A 188 33.71 -46.52 -60.19
C GLU A 188 34.90 -47.36 -59.70
N SER A 189 35.21 -47.35 -58.40
CA SER A 189 36.26 -48.18 -57.84
C SER A 189 36.03 -49.66 -58.11
N HIS A 190 34.78 -50.14 -57.97
CA HIS A 190 34.44 -51.53 -58.23
C HIS A 190 34.54 -51.88 -59.74
N LYS A 191 34.15 -50.96 -60.62
CA LYS A 191 34.30 -51.11 -62.07
C LYS A 191 35.78 -51.18 -62.46
N HIS A 192 36.62 -50.27 -61.98
CA HIS A 192 38.06 -50.28 -62.22
C HIS A 192 38.70 -51.57 -61.70
N GLN A 193 38.26 -52.08 -60.54
CA GLN A 193 38.75 -53.34 -60.01
C GLN A 193 38.41 -54.54 -60.92
N LYS A 194 37.19 -54.60 -61.46
CA LYS A 194 36.79 -55.63 -62.44
C LYS A 194 37.58 -55.55 -63.74
N GLU A 195 37.78 -54.34 -64.26
CA GLU A 195 38.59 -54.12 -65.47
C GLU A 195 40.04 -54.55 -65.25
N LYS A 196 40.60 -54.25 -64.07
CA LYS A 196 41.93 -54.69 -63.67
C LYS A 196 42.02 -56.22 -63.62
N GLU A 197 41.03 -56.90 -63.05
CA GLU A 197 40.94 -58.36 -63.01
C GLU A 197 40.89 -58.95 -64.43
N SER A 198 40.01 -58.43 -65.31
CA SER A 198 39.91 -58.88 -66.71
C SER A 198 41.19 -58.65 -67.52
N MET A 199 41.83 -57.49 -67.37
CA MET A 199 43.12 -57.22 -68.00
C MET A 199 44.20 -58.18 -67.50
N GLN A 200 44.16 -58.52 -66.20
CA GLN A 200 45.10 -59.46 -65.61
C GLN A 200 44.90 -60.90 -66.11
N GLU A 201 43.64 -61.35 -66.29
CA GLU A 201 43.32 -62.62 -66.96
C GLU A 201 43.87 -62.66 -68.39
N LEU A 202 43.67 -61.58 -69.17
CA LEU A 202 44.21 -61.47 -70.53
C LEU A 202 45.75 -61.53 -70.54
N ILE A 203 46.41 -60.86 -69.60
CA ILE A 203 47.86 -60.94 -69.44
C ILE A 203 48.30 -62.37 -69.13
N GLU A 204 47.59 -63.09 -68.27
CA GLU A 204 47.88 -64.50 -67.98
C GLU A 204 47.69 -65.40 -69.20
N ASP A 205 46.66 -65.20 -70.00
CA ASP A 205 46.44 -65.97 -71.23
C ASP A 205 47.51 -65.68 -72.29
N LEU A 206 47.89 -64.42 -72.48
CA LEU A 206 49.01 -64.04 -73.35
C LEU A 206 50.33 -64.62 -72.84
N ARG A 207 50.56 -64.65 -71.52
CA ARG A 207 51.74 -65.29 -70.92
C ARG A 207 51.78 -66.79 -71.22
N LYS A 208 50.66 -67.51 -71.07
CA LYS A 208 50.57 -68.93 -71.43
C LYS A 208 50.82 -69.16 -72.92
N GLN A 209 50.26 -68.31 -73.79
CA GLN A 209 50.51 -68.39 -75.24
C GLN A 209 51.97 -68.14 -75.59
N LEU A 210 52.60 -67.14 -74.96
CA LEU A 210 54.03 -66.85 -75.11
C LEU A 210 54.89 -68.03 -74.64
N GLU A 211 54.56 -68.65 -73.51
CA GLU A 211 55.23 -69.84 -73.00
C GLU A 211 55.10 -71.02 -73.98
N HIS A 212 53.90 -71.28 -74.50
CA HIS A 212 53.68 -72.31 -75.53
C HIS A 212 54.49 -72.05 -76.80
N LEU A 213 54.53 -70.81 -77.28
CA LEU A 213 55.33 -70.44 -78.46
C LEU A 213 56.83 -70.58 -78.20
N GLN A 214 57.30 -70.24 -76.99
CA GLN A 214 58.69 -70.44 -76.59
C GLN A 214 59.06 -71.93 -76.56
N LEU A 215 58.20 -72.78 -75.98
CA LEU A 215 58.39 -74.24 -75.99
C LEU A 215 58.40 -74.79 -77.42
N TYR A 216 57.46 -74.38 -78.26
CA TYR A 216 57.43 -74.78 -79.68
C TYR A 216 58.69 -74.35 -80.43
N LYS A 217 59.16 -73.11 -80.22
CA LYS A 217 60.40 -72.61 -80.81
C LYS A 217 61.60 -73.45 -80.35
N LEU A 218 61.70 -73.77 -79.06
CA LEU A 218 62.74 -74.65 -78.52
C LEU A 218 62.66 -76.06 -79.12
N GLU A 219 61.47 -76.62 -79.35
CA GLU A 219 61.31 -77.90 -80.05
C GLU A 219 61.75 -77.84 -81.52
N VAL A 220 61.46 -76.74 -82.22
CA VAL A 220 61.90 -76.52 -83.60
C VAL A 220 63.43 -76.32 -83.67
N GLU A 221 63.99 -75.54 -82.75
CA GLU A 221 65.45 -75.33 -82.63
C GLU A 221 66.18 -76.59 -82.15
N ALA A 222 65.54 -77.43 -81.33
CA ALA A 222 66.08 -78.75 -80.98
C ALA A 222 66.09 -79.71 -82.17
N ARG A 223 65.17 -79.54 -83.12
CA ARG A 223 65.13 -80.28 -84.41
C ARG A 223 66.00 -79.64 -85.51
N SER A 224 66.37 -78.37 -85.36
CA SER A 224 67.13 -77.59 -86.33
C SER A 224 68.39 -77.03 -85.65
N GLY A 225 69.48 -77.79 -85.67
CA GLY A 225 70.69 -77.47 -84.92
C GLY A 225 71.25 -76.04 -85.15
N ARG A 226 71.25 -75.24 -84.07
CA ARG A 226 72.05 -74.04 -83.70
C ARG A 226 72.23 -72.86 -84.69
N SER A 227 72.14 -71.64 -84.12
CA SER A 227 73.15 -70.57 -84.32
C SER A 227 73.20 -69.55 -83.17
N PRO A 228 74.39 -69.19 -82.61
CA PRO A 228 74.57 -68.16 -81.59
C PRO A 228 75.06 -66.84 -82.21
N SER A 229 74.21 -65.81 -82.28
CA SER A 229 74.63 -64.47 -82.77
C SER A 229 73.98 -63.27 -82.04
N ALA A 230 73.17 -63.48 -81.00
CA ALA A 230 72.36 -62.41 -80.40
C ALA A 230 73.05 -61.58 -79.30
N GLY A 231 74.31 -61.89 -78.91
CA GLY A 231 74.92 -61.31 -77.71
C GLY A 231 75.39 -59.85 -77.81
N LEU A 232 75.67 -59.32 -79.00
CA LEU A 232 76.25 -57.96 -79.14
C LEU A 232 75.21 -56.84 -79.15
N GLN A 233 73.97 -57.13 -79.56
CA GLN A 233 72.87 -56.15 -79.65
C GLN A 233 72.18 -55.91 -78.30
N GLU A 234 72.20 -56.91 -77.41
CA GLU A 234 71.70 -56.80 -76.03
C GLU A 234 72.56 -55.85 -75.18
N TYR A 235 73.88 -55.82 -75.37
CA TYR A 235 74.78 -54.98 -74.57
C TYR A 235 74.61 -53.48 -74.84
N GLN A 236 74.38 -53.10 -76.11
CA GLN A 236 74.10 -51.71 -76.52
C GLN A 236 72.69 -51.22 -76.15
N SER A 237 71.77 -52.15 -75.90
CA SER A 237 70.40 -51.82 -75.46
C SER A 237 70.35 -51.58 -73.96
N ARG A 238 71.06 -52.42 -73.17
CA ARG A 238 71.18 -52.26 -71.71
C ARG A 238 71.88 -50.97 -71.28
N THR A 239 72.87 -50.50 -72.04
CA THR A 239 73.56 -49.23 -71.75
C THR A 239 72.64 -48.03 -71.96
N ARG A 240 71.90 -47.99 -73.07
CA ARG A 240 70.90 -46.92 -73.33
C ARG A 240 69.77 -46.92 -72.31
N GLU A 241 69.36 -48.09 -71.84
CA GLU A 241 68.31 -48.24 -70.83
C GLU A 241 68.78 -47.78 -69.44
N ALA A 242 70.05 -48.00 -69.09
CA ALA A 242 70.66 -47.48 -67.87
C ALA A 242 70.75 -45.95 -67.88
N ASP A 243 71.21 -45.36 -68.98
CA ASP A 243 71.34 -43.90 -69.12
C ASP A 243 69.97 -43.19 -69.03
N LEU A 244 68.94 -43.76 -69.65
CA LEU A 244 67.57 -43.22 -69.58
C LEU A 244 66.97 -43.33 -68.17
N LYS A 245 67.36 -44.37 -67.42
CA LYS A 245 66.89 -44.56 -66.04
C LYS A 245 67.53 -43.55 -65.10
N GLU A 246 68.82 -43.28 -65.26
CA GLU A 246 69.52 -42.24 -64.49
C GLU A 246 68.93 -40.85 -64.75
N GLN A 247 68.63 -40.50 -66.01
CA GLN A 247 67.95 -39.25 -66.35
C GLN A 247 66.54 -39.15 -65.75
N ASN A 248 65.81 -40.27 -65.68
CA ASN A 248 64.47 -40.30 -65.09
C ASN A 248 64.53 -40.11 -63.57
N ASP A 249 65.47 -40.78 -62.90
CA ASP A 249 65.70 -40.64 -61.46
C ASP A 249 66.14 -39.20 -61.11
N GLU A 250 66.94 -38.56 -61.96
CA GLU A 250 67.36 -37.16 -61.80
C GLU A 250 66.18 -36.17 -61.97
N LEU A 251 65.33 -36.37 -62.98
CA LEU A 251 64.11 -35.57 -63.19
C LEU A 251 63.09 -35.74 -62.05
N ASN A 252 62.90 -36.97 -61.56
CA ASN A 252 62.05 -37.22 -60.38
C ASN A 252 62.60 -36.52 -59.13
N GLY A 253 63.92 -36.50 -58.96
CA GLY A 253 64.59 -35.71 -57.92
C GLY A 253 64.28 -34.21 -58.02
N GLN A 254 64.31 -33.64 -59.23
CA GLN A 254 63.98 -32.22 -59.46
C GLN A 254 62.52 -31.89 -59.14
N ILE A 255 61.57 -32.75 -59.53
CA ILE A 255 60.13 -32.57 -59.24
C ILE A 255 59.88 -32.54 -57.73
N ILE A 256 60.50 -33.47 -56.99
CA ILE A 256 60.38 -33.50 -55.52
C ILE A 256 60.95 -32.22 -54.91
N ASN A 257 62.09 -31.74 -55.39
CA ASN A 257 62.73 -30.53 -54.86
C ASN A 257 61.89 -29.26 -55.12
N LEU A 258 61.30 -29.13 -56.31
CA LEU A 258 60.37 -28.05 -56.66
C LEU A 258 59.09 -28.10 -55.82
N SER A 259 58.53 -29.30 -55.60
CA SER A 259 57.35 -29.49 -54.75
C SER A 259 57.63 -29.08 -53.30
N ILE A 260 58.79 -29.45 -52.75
CA ILE A 260 59.22 -29.06 -51.40
C ILE A 260 59.42 -27.54 -51.30
N GLN A 261 60.03 -26.90 -52.31
CA GLN A 261 60.16 -25.44 -52.32
C GLN A 261 58.80 -24.74 -52.43
N GLY A 262 57.88 -25.24 -53.25
CA GLY A 262 56.50 -24.73 -53.33
C GLY A 262 55.77 -24.84 -51.99
N ALA A 263 55.88 -25.98 -51.31
CA ALA A 263 55.31 -26.19 -49.98
C ALA A 263 55.95 -25.28 -48.91
N LYS A 264 57.29 -25.11 -48.93
CA LYS A 264 57.99 -24.20 -48.02
C LYS A 264 57.58 -22.74 -48.21
N ASN A 265 57.40 -22.30 -49.46
CA ASN A 265 56.96 -20.94 -49.76
C ASN A 265 55.52 -20.70 -49.28
N LEU A 266 54.64 -21.68 -49.39
CA LEU A 266 53.28 -21.61 -48.82
C LEU A 266 53.28 -21.54 -47.28
N PHE A 267 54.23 -22.23 -46.62
CA PHE A 267 54.36 -22.21 -45.17
C PHE A 267 55.09 -20.96 -44.63
N SER A 268 55.95 -20.34 -45.45
CA SER A 268 56.76 -19.17 -45.09
C SER A 268 56.08 -17.83 -45.45
N ALA A 269 55.02 -17.86 -46.26
CA ALA A 269 54.08 -16.75 -46.36
C ALA A 269 53.47 -16.53 -44.98
N SER A 270 53.93 -15.48 -44.29
CA SER A 270 53.61 -15.24 -42.89
C SER A 270 52.11 -14.98 -42.72
N PHE A 271 51.54 -15.50 -41.62
CA PHE A 271 50.14 -15.30 -41.23
C PHE A 271 49.73 -13.81 -41.13
N SER A 272 50.69 -12.89 -41.14
CA SER A 272 50.53 -11.44 -41.01
C SER A 272 49.93 -10.73 -42.23
N GLU A 273 49.80 -11.38 -43.40
CA GLU A 273 49.25 -10.75 -44.62
C GLU A 273 47.90 -11.34 -45.07
N SER A 274 47.28 -12.21 -44.27
CA SER A 274 45.97 -12.81 -44.60
C SER A 274 44.82 -12.03 -43.96
N LEU A 275 43.71 -11.86 -44.68
CA LEU A 275 42.45 -11.25 -44.23
C LEU A 275 41.97 -11.77 -42.85
N ALA A 276 42.31 -13.02 -42.51
CA ALA A 276 42.01 -13.63 -41.21
C ALA A 276 42.78 -12.99 -40.03
N ALA A 277 44.00 -12.47 -40.25
CA ALA A 277 44.78 -11.80 -39.22
C ALA A 277 44.30 -10.36 -38.97
N GLU A 278 43.80 -9.68 -40.00
CA GLU A 278 43.21 -8.34 -39.86
C GLU A 278 41.92 -8.39 -39.02
N ILE A 279 41.06 -9.40 -39.25
CA ILE A 279 39.86 -9.68 -38.45
C ILE A 279 40.19 -10.04 -36.99
N SER A 280 41.37 -10.61 -36.74
CA SER A 280 41.82 -11.00 -35.39
C SER A 280 42.53 -9.87 -34.64
N SER A 281 42.95 -8.80 -35.34
CA SER A 281 43.79 -7.72 -34.79
C SER A 281 43.01 -6.64 -34.06
N VAL A 282 41.72 -6.46 -34.38
CA VAL A 282 40.79 -5.71 -33.50
C VAL A 282 40.35 -6.69 -32.43
N SER A 283 40.98 -6.61 -31.26
CA SER A 283 40.61 -7.50 -30.17
C SER A 283 39.16 -7.24 -29.77
N ARG A 284 38.41 -8.32 -29.50
CA ARG A 284 37.07 -8.23 -28.92
C ARG A 284 37.04 -7.27 -27.71
N ASP A 285 38.13 -7.22 -26.97
CA ASP A 285 38.29 -6.38 -25.79
C ASP A 285 38.37 -4.89 -26.15
N GLU A 286 39.11 -4.51 -27.19
CA GLU A 286 39.14 -3.12 -27.70
C GLU A 286 37.77 -2.67 -28.22
N LEU A 287 37.04 -3.56 -28.91
CA LEU A 287 35.69 -3.27 -29.38
C LEU A 287 34.69 -3.11 -28.21
N MET A 288 34.77 -3.98 -27.21
CA MET A 288 33.95 -3.90 -26.00
C MET A 288 34.27 -2.65 -25.17
N GLU A 289 35.55 -2.25 -25.08
CA GLU A 289 35.96 -1.02 -24.39
C GLU A 289 35.46 0.24 -25.12
N ALA A 290 35.50 0.23 -26.46
CA ALA A 290 34.95 1.32 -27.27
C ALA A 290 33.42 1.44 -27.12
N ILE A 291 32.71 0.30 -27.08
CA ILE A 291 31.25 0.27 -26.83
C ILE A 291 30.94 0.82 -25.44
N HIS A 292 31.64 0.37 -24.40
CA HIS A 292 31.41 0.86 -23.04
C HIS A 292 31.69 2.36 -22.90
N LYS A 293 32.77 2.88 -23.51
CA LYS A 293 33.04 4.32 -23.56
C LYS A 293 31.91 5.08 -24.26
N GLN A 294 31.34 4.53 -25.33
CA GLN A 294 30.22 5.15 -26.02
C GLN A 294 28.94 5.15 -25.18
N GLU A 295 28.67 4.06 -24.45
CA GLU A 295 27.54 3.98 -23.51
C GLU A 295 27.65 5.01 -22.39
N GLU A 296 28.85 5.19 -21.81
CA GLU A 296 29.09 6.19 -20.76
C GLU A 296 28.86 7.61 -21.28
N ILE A 297 29.37 7.93 -22.47
CA ILE A 297 29.15 9.24 -23.11
C ILE A 297 27.66 9.47 -23.36
N ASN A 298 26.93 8.46 -23.85
CA ASN A 298 25.50 8.57 -24.09
C ASN A 298 24.73 8.82 -22.78
N TYR A 299 25.08 8.13 -21.70
CA TYR A 299 24.45 8.33 -20.39
C TYR A 299 24.66 9.75 -19.87
N ARG A 300 25.87 10.29 -20.05
CA ARG A 300 26.21 11.67 -19.66
C ARG A 300 25.50 12.70 -20.54
N LEU A 301 25.37 12.44 -21.84
CA LEU A 301 24.60 13.30 -22.75
C LEU A 301 23.12 13.31 -22.38
N GLN A 302 22.56 12.17 -21.98
CA GLN A 302 21.18 12.07 -21.56
C GLN A 302 20.92 12.88 -20.28
N ASP A 303 21.75 12.73 -19.24
CA ASP A 303 21.64 13.56 -18.01
C ASP A 303 21.80 15.06 -18.31
N TYR A 304 22.71 15.42 -19.23
CA TYR A 304 22.87 16.81 -19.65
C TYR A 304 21.63 17.36 -20.39
N ILE A 305 21.05 16.56 -21.29
CA ILE A 305 19.82 16.91 -22.01
C ILE A 305 18.66 17.06 -21.01
N ASP A 306 18.50 16.13 -20.06
CA ASP A 306 17.44 16.18 -19.06
C ASP A 306 17.54 17.44 -18.20
N ARG A 307 18.75 17.82 -17.77
CA ARG A 307 18.97 19.09 -17.04
C ARG A 307 18.63 20.32 -17.88
N ILE A 308 18.95 20.32 -19.18
CA ILE A 308 18.56 21.41 -20.08
C ILE A 308 17.05 21.46 -20.26
N ILE A 309 16.39 20.31 -20.46
CA ILE A 309 14.93 20.24 -20.63
C ILE A 309 14.24 20.80 -19.40
N VAL A 310 14.66 20.41 -18.20
CA VAL A 310 14.13 20.96 -16.94
C VAL A 310 14.31 22.47 -16.88
N ALA A 311 15.51 22.98 -17.16
CA ALA A 311 15.77 24.42 -17.14
C ALA A 311 14.93 25.21 -18.17
N ILE A 312 14.69 24.63 -19.36
CA ILE A 312 13.83 25.23 -20.39
C ILE A 312 12.36 25.20 -19.96
N MET A 313 11.88 24.09 -19.38
CA MET A 313 10.53 23.99 -18.86
C MET A 313 10.25 25.03 -17.76
N GLU A 314 11.24 25.34 -16.92
CA GLU A 314 11.14 26.35 -15.87
C GLU A 314 11.20 27.79 -16.41
N SER A 315 11.94 28.04 -17.50
CA SER A 315 12.21 29.39 -17.99
C SER A 315 11.26 29.83 -19.12
N ASN A 316 11.09 28.99 -20.15
CA ASN A 316 10.23 29.27 -21.29
C ASN A 316 9.88 27.96 -22.05
N PRO A 317 8.77 27.29 -21.70
CA PRO A 317 8.42 25.98 -22.25
C PRO A 317 8.06 25.99 -23.74
N SER A 318 7.72 27.16 -24.31
CA SER A 318 7.34 27.28 -25.74
C SER A 318 8.49 26.93 -26.71
N ILE A 319 9.73 26.90 -26.24
CA ILE A 319 10.91 26.53 -27.04
C ILE A 319 10.92 25.02 -27.38
N LEU A 320 10.24 24.19 -26.59
CA LEU A 320 10.15 22.74 -26.82
C LEU A 320 8.98 22.34 -27.73
N GLU A 321 8.17 23.30 -28.21
CA GLU A 321 7.08 23.00 -29.15
C GLU A 321 7.64 22.68 -30.53
N VAL A 322 7.51 21.40 -30.93
CA VAL A 322 7.78 20.97 -32.30
C VAL A 322 6.61 21.45 -33.18
N LYS A 323 6.91 22.33 -34.14
CA LYS A 323 5.93 22.87 -35.10
C LYS A 323 5.56 21.91 -36.21
#